data_AF-A0A9P4NE31-F1
#
_entry.id   AF-A0A9P4NE31-F1
#
_cell.length_a   1.000
_cell.length_b   1.000
_cell.length_c   1.000
_cell.angle_alpha   90.00
_cell.angle_beta   90.00
_cell.angle_gamma   90.00
#
_symmetry.space_group_name_H-M   'P 1'
#
loop_
_entity.id
_entity.type
_entity.pdbx_description
1 polymer ?
#
loop_
_entity_poly.entity_id
_entity_poly.type
_entity_poly.pdbx_seq_one_letter_code
_entity_poly.pdbx_strand_id
1 'polypeptide(L)'
;MKLLALASVLVTFTSAAQVTVTNNCDDRIFFKHDRQQSTGTIQQIPPASWTQFPIAQIGNALKFSYEEDAGNGIQFDYSLDGSNTIYYDVSDVPGHPFDLRGTSPGCPTVGCRGTCQVVKACPVNRDFTVKACP
;
A
#
# COMPACT_ATOMS: atom_id res chain seq x y z
N MET A 1 -56.02 7.69 14.88
CA MET A 1 -55.15 7.18 13.81
C MET A 1 -53.73 7.65 14.11
N LYS A 2 -52.81 6.74 14.48
CA LYS A 2 -51.39 7.06 14.76
C LYS A 2 -50.57 6.56 13.57
N LEU A 3 -49.97 7.49 12.80
CA LEU A 3 -48.97 7.14 11.79
C LEU A 3 -47.64 6.86 12.50
N LEU A 4 -47.15 5.62 12.36
CA LEU A 4 -45.76 5.27 12.66
C LEU A 4 -44.88 5.70 11.49
N ALA A 5 -44.02 6.69 11.70
CA ALA A 5 -42.97 7.03 10.76
C ALA A 5 -41.78 6.08 10.97
N LEU A 6 -41.53 5.19 10.01
CA LEU A 6 -40.26 4.46 9.92
C LEU A 6 -39.18 5.43 9.45
N ALA A 7 -38.28 5.83 10.35
CA ALA A 7 -37.04 6.50 9.98
C ALA A 7 -36.06 5.47 9.41
N SER A 8 -35.85 5.49 8.10
CA SER A 8 -34.82 4.69 7.43
C SER A 8 -33.45 5.32 7.67
N VAL A 9 -32.63 4.69 8.51
CA VAL A 9 -31.22 5.07 8.70
C VAL A 9 -30.42 4.61 7.48
N LEU A 10 -30.01 5.54 6.62
CA LEU A 10 -28.98 5.29 5.61
C LEU A 10 -27.63 5.18 6.32
N VAL A 11 -27.13 3.95 6.47
CA VAL A 11 -25.75 3.70 6.88
C VAL A 11 -24.86 3.97 5.67
N THR A 12 -24.15 5.09 5.66
CA THR A 12 -23.09 5.36 4.69
C THR A 12 -21.89 4.47 5.00
N PHE A 13 -21.70 3.42 4.20
CA PHE A 13 -20.47 2.64 4.22
C PHE A 13 -19.37 3.45 3.51
N THR A 14 -18.53 4.12 4.29
CA THR A 14 -17.28 4.68 3.74
C THR A 14 -16.34 3.52 3.46
N SER A 15 -16.13 3.18 2.19
CA SER A 15 -15.09 2.20 1.81
C SER A 15 -13.73 2.74 2.24
N ALA A 16 -12.98 1.96 3.02
CA ALA A 16 -11.59 2.30 3.31
C ALA A 16 -10.81 2.42 2.00
N ALA A 17 -9.91 3.40 1.91
CA ALA A 17 -9.01 3.52 0.78
C ALA A 17 -8.14 2.26 0.68
N GLN A 18 -7.73 1.90 -0.52
CA GLN A 18 -7.10 0.61 -0.83
C GLN A 18 -5.67 0.80 -1.31
N VAL A 19 -4.81 -0.19 -1.07
CA VAL A 19 -3.55 -0.35 -1.79
C VAL A 19 -3.66 -1.53 -2.73
N THR A 20 -3.33 -1.30 -4.00
CA THR A 20 -3.17 -2.34 -5.01
C THR A 20 -1.70 -2.55 -5.28
N VAL A 21 -1.23 -3.78 -5.12
CA VAL A 21 0.13 -4.18 -5.47
C VAL A 21 0.07 -4.92 -6.80
N THR A 22 0.89 -4.49 -7.76
CA THR A 22 0.97 -5.10 -9.10
C THR A 22 2.38 -5.62 -9.37
N ASN A 23 2.49 -6.85 -9.87
CA ASN A 23 3.74 -7.41 -10.34
C ASN A 23 3.85 -7.31 -11.87
N ASN A 24 4.67 -6.39 -12.37
CA ASN A 24 4.99 -6.27 -13.79
C ASN A 24 6.35 -6.91 -14.14
N CYS A 25 7.01 -7.56 -13.19
CA CYS A 25 8.24 -8.29 -13.46
C CYS A 25 7.92 -9.58 -14.23
N ASP A 26 8.90 -10.11 -14.95
CA ASP A 26 8.78 -11.38 -15.68
C ASP A 26 8.73 -12.59 -14.73
N ASP A 27 9.25 -12.42 -13.51
CA ASP A 27 9.27 -13.42 -12.45
C ASP A 27 8.25 -13.14 -11.34
N ARG A 28 7.94 -14.17 -10.57
CA ARG A 28 7.14 -14.02 -9.33
C ARG A 28 7.87 -13.13 -8.34
N ILE A 29 7.12 -12.36 -7.57
CA ILE A 29 7.63 -11.63 -6.41
C ILE A 29 6.97 -12.14 -5.14
N PHE A 30 7.68 -11.99 -4.03
CA PHE A 30 7.15 -12.19 -2.69
C PHE A 30 6.88 -10.83 -2.07
N PHE A 31 5.76 -10.75 -1.38
CA PHE A 31 5.24 -9.55 -0.75
C PHE A 31 4.87 -9.85 0.70
N LYS A 32 5.12 -8.89 1.59
CA LYS A 32 4.74 -8.97 2.99
C LYS A 32 4.22 -7.63 3.50
N HIS A 33 3.04 -7.64 4.12
CA HIS A 33 2.44 -6.46 4.75
C HIS A 33 2.71 -6.43 6.24
N ASP A 34 3.79 -5.76 6.66
CA ASP A 34 4.06 -5.52 8.06
C ASP A 34 3.31 -4.27 8.54
N ARG A 35 2.79 -4.32 9.76
CA ARG A 35 2.09 -3.21 10.44
C ARG A 35 2.75 -2.94 11.77
N GLN A 36 2.46 -1.78 12.35
CA GLN A 36 2.89 -1.45 13.70
C GLN A 36 2.43 -2.56 14.66
N GLN A 37 3.39 -3.32 15.19
CA GLN A 37 3.22 -4.46 16.11
C GLN A 37 2.77 -5.80 15.50
N SER A 38 2.62 -5.92 14.18
CA SER A 38 2.28 -7.21 13.56
C SER A 38 3.04 -7.45 12.27
N THR A 39 3.56 -8.66 12.15
CA THR A 39 4.23 -9.12 10.93
C THR A 39 3.21 -9.78 10.00
N GLY A 40 3.20 -9.39 8.73
CA GLY A 40 2.32 -9.97 7.73
C GLY A 40 2.73 -11.39 7.36
N THR A 41 1.78 -12.14 6.79
CA THR A 41 2.11 -13.37 6.06
C THR A 41 2.77 -13.02 4.73
N ILE A 42 3.76 -13.81 4.33
CA ILE A 42 4.33 -13.70 2.99
C ILE A 42 3.30 -14.19 1.98
N GLN A 43 3.12 -13.41 0.93
CA GLN A 43 2.26 -13.72 -0.21
C GLN A 43 3.11 -13.74 -1.47
N GLN A 44 2.85 -14.70 -2.34
CA GLN A 44 3.44 -14.74 -3.67
C GLN A 44 2.52 -14.02 -4.66
N ILE A 45 3.09 -13.15 -5.49
CA ILE A 45 2.38 -12.48 -6.59
C ILE A 45 2.99 -12.97 -7.91
N PRO A 46 2.25 -13.77 -8.70
CA PRO A 46 2.70 -14.21 -10.01
C PRO A 46 2.99 -13.04 -10.97
N PRO A 47 3.79 -13.26 -12.03
CA PRO A 47 3.95 -12.29 -13.12
C PRO A 47 2.60 -11.82 -13.68
N ALA A 48 2.52 -10.55 -14.07
CA ALA A 48 1.33 -9.91 -14.63
C ALA A 48 0.06 -10.05 -13.77
N SER A 49 0.23 -10.11 -12.45
CA SER A 49 -0.86 -10.29 -11.49
C SER A 49 -0.85 -9.23 -10.39
N TRP A 50 -1.90 -9.20 -9.58
CA TRP A 50 -2.08 -8.19 -8.54
C TRP A 50 -2.76 -8.74 -7.29
N THR A 51 -2.58 -8.02 -6.19
CA THR A 51 -3.32 -8.20 -4.94
C THR A 51 -3.73 -6.85 -4.38
N GLN A 52 -4.78 -6.81 -3.57
CA GLN A 52 -5.33 -5.58 -3.01
C GLN A 52 -5.71 -5.78 -1.56
N PHE A 53 -5.50 -4.75 -0.75
CA PHE A 53 -5.88 -4.74 0.66
C PHE A 53 -6.25 -3.33 1.11
N PRO A 54 -7.05 -3.21 2.19
CA PRO A 54 -7.36 -1.92 2.77
C PRO A 54 -6.15 -1.25 3.39
N ILE A 55 -6.06 0.06 3.25
CA ILE A 55 -5.15 0.91 4.00
C ILE A 55 -5.52 0.77 5.48
N ALA A 56 -4.66 0.07 6.20
CA ALA A 56 -4.77 -0.10 7.64
C ALA A 56 -4.18 1.11 8.40
N GLN A 57 -4.46 1.18 9.71
CA GLN A 57 -4.00 2.26 10.58
C GLN A 57 -2.46 2.32 10.71
N ILE A 58 -1.97 3.38 11.37
CA ILE A 58 -0.58 3.82 11.63
C ILE A 58 0.53 2.76 11.38
N GLY A 59 1.55 3.19 10.63
CA GLY A 59 2.82 2.46 10.45
C GLY A 59 2.69 1.16 9.69
N ASN A 60 2.86 1.20 8.38
CA ASN A 60 2.82 0.02 7.51
C ASN A 60 4.04 0.01 6.59
N ALA A 61 4.59 -1.19 6.40
CA ALA A 61 5.66 -1.46 5.46
C ALA A 61 5.23 -2.59 4.53
N LEU A 62 5.20 -2.30 3.24
CA LEU A 62 4.97 -3.27 2.18
C LEU A 62 6.34 -3.70 1.67
N LYS A 63 6.80 -4.90 2.02
CA LYS A 63 8.13 -5.40 1.66
C LYS A 63 8.03 -6.30 0.44
N PHE A 64 8.98 -6.16 -0.48
CA PHE A 64 8.99 -6.85 -1.76
C PHE A 64 10.36 -7.46 -2.04
N SER A 65 10.40 -8.72 -2.50
CA SER A 65 11.62 -9.43 -2.85
C SER A 65 11.37 -10.49 -3.93
N TYR A 66 12.44 -11.00 -4.55
CA TYR A 66 12.39 -12.25 -5.31
C TYR A 66 12.52 -13.50 -4.41
N GLU A 67 12.89 -13.31 -3.14
CA GLU A 67 13.07 -14.36 -2.14
C GLU A 67 11.90 -14.42 -1.16
N GLU A 68 11.56 -15.62 -0.70
CA GLU A 68 10.38 -15.88 0.14
C GLU A 68 10.50 -15.23 1.53
N ASP A 69 11.70 -15.05 2.06
CA ASP A 69 11.90 -14.47 3.40
C ASP A 69 11.70 -12.94 3.46
N ALA A 70 11.63 -12.28 2.30
CA ALA A 70 11.59 -10.83 2.13
C ALA A 70 12.67 -10.06 2.93
N GLY A 71 13.82 -10.69 3.22
CA GLY A 71 14.88 -10.12 4.06
C GLY A 71 15.69 -9.03 3.38
N ASN A 72 15.99 -9.20 2.08
CA ASN A 72 16.79 -8.27 1.27
C ASN A 72 15.92 -7.55 0.22
N GLY A 73 14.82 -6.96 0.69
CA GLY A 73 13.77 -6.41 -0.19
C GLY A 73 13.78 -4.89 -0.34
N ILE A 74 13.05 -4.42 -1.35
CA ILE A 74 12.61 -3.02 -1.45
C ILE A 74 11.26 -2.86 -0.75
N GLN A 75 10.96 -1.69 -0.19
CA GLN A 75 9.70 -1.48 0.53
C GLN A 75 8.98 -0.18 0.14
N PHE A 76 7.64 -0.23 0.20
CA PHE A 76 6.78 0.94 0.19
C PHE A 76 6.24 1.14 1.61
N ASP A 77 6.62 2.24 2.24
CA ASP A 77 6.21 2.57 3.59
C ASP A 77 5.07 3.59 3.55
N TYR A 78 4.11 3.45 4.47
CA TYR A 78 3.07 4.46 4.64
C TYR A 78 2.57 4.55 6.09
N SER A 79 2.17 5.76 6.49
CA SER A 79 1.59 6.03 7.80
C SER A 79 0.54 7.12 7.74
N LEU A 80 -0.43 7.06 8.66
CA LEU A 80 -1.50 8.05 8.80
C LEU A 80 -1.17 8.97 9.98
N ASP A 81 -1.35 10.29 9.83
CA ASP A 81 -1.09 11.26 10.89
C ASP A 81 -2.28 11.52 11.84
N GLY A 82 -3.38 10.78 11.67
CA GLY A 82 -4.63 10.98 12.40
C GLY A 82 -5.39 12.27 12.05
N SER A 83 -4.84 13.10 11.14
CA SER A 83 -5.35 14.42 10.75
C SER A 83 -5.74 14.48 9.26
N ASN A 84 -6.00 13.32 8.65
CA ASN A 84 -6.44 13.14 7.26
C ASN A 84 -5.31 13.14 6.21
N THR A 85 -4.05 12.93 6.61
CA THR A 85 -2.90 12.77 5.69
C THR A 85 -2.28 11.38 5.79
N ILE A 86 -1.93 10.80 4.63
CA ILE A 86 -1.04 9.67 4.48
C ILE A 86 0.34 10.20 4.07
N TYR A 87 1.36 9.82 4.82
CA TYR A 87 2.77 9.99 4.45
C TYR A 87 3.28 8.67 3.90
N TYR A 88 4.05 8.71 2.82
CA TYR A 88 4.51 7.51 2.13
C TYR A 88 5.81 7.75 1.37
N ASP A 89 6.59 6.69 1.21
CA ASP A 89 7.83 6.66 0.44
C ASP A 89 8.13 5.26 -0.10
N VAL A 90 9.22 5.17 -0.85
CA VAL A 90 9.83 3.89 -1.24
C VAL A 90 11.25 3.90 -0.71
N SER A 91 11.63 2.85 0.01
CA SER A 91 12.94 2.68 0.64
C SER A 91 13.59 1.38 0.17
N ASP A 92 14.88 1.44 -0.10
CA ASP A 92 15.74 0.32 -0.51
C ASP A 92 16.79 -0.03 0.56
N VAL A 93 16.65 0.50 1.78
CA VAL A 93 17.58 0.21 2.89
C VAL A 93 17.78 -1.28 3.13
N PRO A 94 16.75 -2.15 3.07
CA PRO A 94 16.96 -3.58 3.20
C PRO A 94 17.58 -4.23 1.94
N GLY A 95 17.43 -3.61 0.77
CA GLY A 95 17.92 -4.09 -0.52
C GLY A 95 17.20 -3.45 -1.71
N HIS A 96 17.76 -3.63 -2.92
CA HIS A 96 17.17 -3.16 -4.18
C HIS A 96 17.08 -4.28 -5.22
N PRO A 97 16.17 -5.26 -5.05
CA PRO A 97 16.02 -6.36 -6.00
C PRO A 97 15.42 -5.91 -7.34
N PHE A 98 14.61 -4.86 -7.33
CA PHE A 98 13.97 -4.27 -8.51
C PHE A 98 13.44 -2.88 -8.22
N ASP A 99 13.12 -2.13 -9.28
CA ASP A 99 12.48 -0.83 -9.17
C ASP A 99 11.04 -0.98 -8.64
N LEU A 100 10.69 -0.11 -7.69
CA LEU A 100 9.33 0.01 -7.15
C LEU A 100 8.82 1.42 -7.36
N ARG A 101 7.53 1.55 -7.71
CA ARG A 101 6.86 2.86 -7.87
C ARG A 101 5.49 2.86 -7.19
N GLY A 102 5.26 3.84 -6.32
CA GLY A 102 3.97 4.13 -5.69
C GLY A 102 3.29 5.32 -6.35
N THR A 103 2.02 5.17 -6.71
CA THR A 103 1.20 6.21 -7.36
C THR A 103 -0.18 6.30 -6.72
N SER A 104 -0.76 7.49 -6.73
CA SER A 104 -2.15 7.71 -6.35
C SER A 104 -2.73 8.89 -7.13
N PRO A 105 -3.99 8.84 -7.61
CA PRO A 105 -4.60 9.93 -8.36
C PRO A 105 -4.60 11.27 -7.59
N GLY A 106 -3.97 12.29 -8.17
CA GLY A 106 -3.87 13.62 -7.58
C GLY A 106 -2.82 13.76 -6.47
N CYS A 107 -1.94 12.77 -6.29
CA CYS A 107 -0.86 12.80 -5.31
C CYS A 107 0.52 12.60 -5.97
N PRO A 108 1.62 13.11 -5.35
CA PRO A 108 2.96 12.92 -5.88
C PRO A 108 3.35 11.43 -6.05
N THR A 109 4.07 11.12 -7.12
CA THR A 109 4.64 9.77 -7.30
C THR A 109 5.86 9.59 -6.41
N VAL A 110 6.00 8.40 -5.82
CA VAL A 110 7.24 7.93 -5.17
C VAL A 110 7.80 6.75 -5.94
N GLY A 111 9.11 6.57 -5.89
CA GLY A 111 9.76 5.41 -6.47
C GLY A 111 11.25 5.43 -6.22
N CYS A 112 11.87 4.31 -6.54
CA CYS A 112 13.29 4.07 -6.32
C CYS A 112 13.90 3.68 -7.68
N ARG A 113 14.27 4.73 -8.44
CA ARG A 113 15.09 4.71 -9.68
C ARG A 113 16.22 5.73 -9.50
N GLY A 114 17.02 5.56 -8.44
CA GLY A 114 17.98 6.57 -7.99
C GLY A 114 17.83 6.87 -6.50
N THR A 115 17.53 8.12 -6.13
CA THR A 115 17.35 8.50 -4.72
C THR A 115 16.04 7.94 -4.16
N CYS A 116 16.17 7.02 -3.22
CA CYS A 116 15.04 6.43 -2.50
C CYS A 116 14.80 7.22 -1.20
N GLN A 117 13.74 6.90 -0.47
CA GLN A 117 13.36 7.51 0.83
C GLN A 117 12.91 8.97 0.77
N VAL A 118 12.31 9.39 -0.35
CA VAL A 118 11.70 10.72 -0.45
C VAL A 118 10.25 10.65 0.01
N VAL A 119 10.00 11.04 1.26
CA VAL A 119 8.65 11.09 1.84
C VAL A 119 7.77 12.11 1.13
N LYS A 120 6.57 11.67 0.76
CA LYS A 120 5.48 12.47 0.18
C LYS A 120 4.23 12.36 1.05
N ALA A 121 3.29 13.27 0.81
CA ALA A 121 2.03 13.35 1.52
C ALA A 121 0.83 13.33 0.55
N CYS A 122 -0.30 12.79 0.99
CA CYS A 122 -1.53 12.63 0.21
C CYS A 122 -2.74 12.57 1.16
N PRO A 123 -3.95 13.01 0.78
CA PRO A 123 -5.15 12.81 1.60
C PRO A 123 -5.44 11.33 1.87
N VAL A 124 -6.00 10.97 3.04
CA VAL A 124 -6.28 9.57 3.42
C VAL A 124 -7.34 8.84 2.60
N ASN A 125 -8.16 9.57 1.83
CA ASN A 125 -9.25 9.00 1.04
C ASN A 125 -8.80 8.59 -0.38
N ARG A 126 -7.55 8.20 -0.53
CA ARG A 126 -6.90 7.99 -1.82
C ARG A 126 -6.40 6.57 -1.94
N ASP A 127 -6.79 5.91 -3.03
CA ASP A 127 -6.27 4.60 -3.37
C ASP A 127 -4.84 4.72 -3.91
N PHE A 128 -3.99 3.77 -3.54
CA PHE A 128 -2.61 3.68 -4.01
C PHE A 128 -2.45 2.48 -4.92
N THR A 129 -1.61 2.63 -5.94
CA THR A 129 -1.06 1.53 -6.74
C THR A 129 0.45 1.50 -6.56
N VAL A 130 0.95 0.36 -6.08
CA VAL A 130 2.37 0.04 -5.93
C VAL A 130 2.74 -0.97 -7.01
N LYS A 131 3.66 -0.59 -7.90
CA LYS A 131 4.09 -1.39 -9.05
C LYS A 131 5.53 -1.82 -8.90
N ALA A 132 5.77 -3.13 -8.93
CA ALA A 132 7.10 -3.71 -9.12
C ALA A 132 7.44 -3.76 -10.61
N CYS A 133 8.69 -3.48 -10.97
CA CYS A 133 9.16 -3.36 -12.35
C CYS A 133 8.32 -2.38 -13.22
N PRO A 134 8.16 -1.10 -12.81
CA PRO A 134 7.30 -0.10 -13.44
C PRO A 134 7.85 0.57 -14.71
#